data_AF-A0A7Y2EKN8-F1
#
_entry.id   AF-A0A7Y2EKN8-F1
#
_cell.length_a   1.000
_cell.length_b   1.000
_cell.length_c   1.000
_cell.angle_alpha   90.00
_cell.angle_beta   90.00
_cell.angle_gamma   90.00
#
_symmetry.space_group_name_H-M   'P 1'
#
loop_
_entity.id
_entity.type
_entity.pdbx_description
1 polymer ?
#
loop_
_entity_poly.entity_id
_entity_poly.type
_entity_poly.pdbx_seq_one_letter_code
_entity_poly.pdbx_strand_id
1 'polypeptide(L)'
;MLRELKKSKAESISKIQSGDYVKLKGNALKVIEPLVAPISGRECIFYQVLIEKKGSKNSWHKVVDATETQDFFLGQQGEMVMVKMDIPRSETQIYLEKDNVQNSSTFAEPSQRMLDYLEKNGASHKNILGFNRRMRYKEGIIAIDEKIVIKGIAQWKSLKQPIEGYSFSKILSLTGTKDQKLIITDLKKALKID
;
A
#
# COMPACT_ATOMS: atom_id res chain seq x y z
N MET A 1 8.06 9.41 10.93
CA MET A 1 7.65 9.11 9.55
C MET A 1 7.42 10.36 8.71
N LEU A 2 6.35 11.14 8.89
CA LEU A 2 6.17 12.40 8.13
C LEU A 2 7.38 13.32 8.31
N ARG A 3 8.00 13.31 9.50
CA ARG A 3 9.27 14.01 9.76
C ARG A 3 10.43 13.54 8.87
N GLU A 4 10.54 12.25 8.56
CA GLU A 4 11.59 11.72 7.67
C GLU A 4 11.33 12.09 6.20
N LEU A 5 10.07 12.10 5.78
CA LEU A 5 9.68 12.60 4.45
C LEU A 5 9.86 14.12 4.32
N LYS A 6 9.65 14.88 5.40
CA LYS A 6 9.89 16.34 5.46
C LYS A 6 11.36 16.75 5.33
N LYS A 7 12.28 15.89 5.77
CA LYS A 7 13.72 16.19 5.77
C LYS A 7 14.37 16.08 4.39
N SER A 8 13.79 15.26 3.51
CA SER A 8 14.30 15.04 2.16
C SER A 8 13.44 15.79 1.15
N LYS A 9 14.05 16.52 0.23
CA LYS A 9 13.35 17.11 -0.92
C LYS A 9 13.04 16.04 -1.96
N ALA A 10 12.00 16.25 -2.76
CA ALA A 10 11.73 15.36 -3.89
C ALA A 10 12.81 15.54 -4.95
N GLU A 11 13.36 14.42 -5.45
CA GLU A 11 14.41 14.45 -6.47
C GLU A 11 13.87 14.11 -7.86
N SER A 12 14.61 14.51 -8.90
CA SER A 12 14.37 14.05 -10.28
C SER A 12 15.15 12.76 -10.49
N ILE A 13 14.53 11.79 -11.15
CA ILE A 13 15.09 10.45 -11.40
C ILE A 13 16.47 10.55 -12.08
N SER A 14 16.62 11.47 -13.03
CA SER A 14 17.89 11.75 -13.73
C SER A 14 19.09 12.08 -12.84
N LYS A 15 18.89 12.56 -11.60
CA LYS A 15 19.97 12.99 -10.70
C LYS A 15 20.40 11.92 -9.69
N ILE A 16 19.68 10.80 -9.64
CA ILE A 16 19.78 9.82 -8.57
C ILE A 16 20.92 8.85 -8.85
N GLN A 17 21.76 8.61 -7.84
CA GLN A 17 22.82 7.61 -7.88
C GLN A 17 22.38 6.33 -7.15
N SER A 18 22.98 5.20 -7.53
CA SER A 18 22.76 3.95 -6.80
C SER A 18 23.29 4.08 -5.36
N GLY A 19 22.47 3.68 -4.39
CA GLY A 19 22.75 3.80 -2.96
C GLY A 19 22.05 4.99 -2.29
N ASP A 20 21.57 5.96 -3.07
CA ASP A 20 20.91 7.14 -2.51
C ASP A 20 19.59 6.78 -1.82
N TYR A 21 19.31 7.38 -0.67
CA TYR A 21 18.03 7.23 0.03
C TYR A 21 17.09 8.38 -0.30
N VAL A 22 16.39 8.23 -1.43
CA VAL A 22 15.71 9.32 -2.14
C VAL A 22 14.21 9.34 -1.90
N LYS A 23 13.61 10.54 -1.89
CA LYS A 23 12.17 10.75 -1.87
C LYS A 23 11.69 11.06 -3.29
N LEU A 24 10.74 10.28 -3.79
CA LEU A 24 10.08 10.48 -5.08
C LEU A 24 8.58 10.66 -4.90
N LYS A 25 7.95 11.35 -5.85
CA LYS A 25 6.51 11.60 -5.89
C LYS A 25 6.03 11.39 -7.31
N GLY A 26 5.00 10.56 -7.47
CA GLY A 26 4.53 10.16 -8.78
C GLY A 26 3.23 9.39 -8.70
N ASN A 27 2.78 8.89 -9.86
CA ASN A 27 1.58 8.06 -9.96
C ASN A 27 1.96 6.58 -9.88
N ALA A 28 1.17 5.81 -9.17
CA ALA A 28 1.36 4.37 -9.05
C ALA A 28 0.80 3.64 -10.27
N LEU A 29 1.67 2.97 -11.02
CA LEU A 29 1.36 2.28 -12.27
C LEU A 29 1.52 0.78 -12.09
N LYS A 30 0.69 0.00 -12.78
CA LYS A 30 0.71 -1.47 -12.71
C LYS A 30 1.87 -2.07 -13.50
N VAL A 31 2.40 -3.21 -13.03
CA VAL A 31 3.36 -4.06 -13.77
C VAL A 31 2.63 -5.22 -14.45
N ILE A 32 1.75 -5.89 -13.70
CA ILE A 32 0.93 -7.03 -14.13
C ILE A 32 -0.56 -6.71 -13.94
N GLU A 33 -1.41 -7.73 -13.99
CA GLU A 33 -2.81 -7.61 -13.60
C GLU A 33 -2.94 -6.98 -12.19
N PRO A 34 -3.86 -6.02 -11.98
CA PRO A 34 -4.08 -5.42 -10.67
C PRO A 34 -4.60 -6.43 -9.65
N LEU A 35 -4.25 -6.20 -8.38
CA LEU A 35 -4.91 -6.85 -7.25
C LEU A 35 -6.35 -6.33 -7.14
N VAL A 36 -7.25 -7.17 -6.66
CA VAL A 36 -8.62 -6.77 -6.32
C VAL A 36 -8.74 -6.68 -4.81
N ALA A 37 -8.96 -5.46 -4.31
CA ALA A 37 -9.12 -5.20 -2.89
C ALA A 37 -10.37 -5.95 -2.36
N PRO A 38 -10.25 -6.78 -1.32
CA PRO A 38 -11.28 -7.77 -1.03
C PRO A 38 -12.51 -7.19 -0.33
N ILE A 39 -12.47 -5.97 0.19
CA ILE A 39 -13.64 -5.32 0.82
C ILE A 39 -14.35 -4.43 -0.20
N SER A 40 -13.64 -3.52 -0.85
CA SER A 40 -14.24 -2.60 -1.84
C SER A 40 -14.44 -3.24 -3.22
N GLY A 41 -13.63 -4.24 -3.59
CA GLY A 41 -13.57 -4.78 -4.95
C GLY A 41 -12.84 -3.89 -5.95
N ARG A 42 -12.12 -2.86 -5.48
CA ARG A 42 -11.38 -1.94 -6.35
C ARG A 42 -10.08 -2.59 -6.84
N GLU A 43 -9.73 -2.32 -8.10
CA GLU A 43 -8.41 -2.64 -8.63
C GLU A 43 -7.32 -1.77 -7.97
N CYS A 44 -6.21 -2.38 -7.59
CA CYS A 44 -5.13 -1.74 -6.87
C CYS A 44 -3.80 -2.47 -7.07
N ILE A 45 -2.69 -1.84 -6.70
CA ILE A 45 -1.35 -2.47 -6.66
C ILE A 45 -0.95 -2.92 -5.24
N PHE A 46 -1.73 -2.48 -4.26
CA PHE A 46 -1.51 -2.72 -2.85
C PHE A 46 -2.86 -2.64 -2.13
N TYR A 47 -3.09 -3.55 -1.19
CA TYR A 47 -4.13 -3.36 -0.19
C TYR A 47 -3.69 -3.83 1.20
N GLN A 48 -4.26 -3.20 2.22
CA GLN A 48 -4.22 -3.64 3.61
C GLN A 48 -5.64 -3.73 4.15
N VAL A 49 -5.95 -4.87 4.76
CA VAL A 49 -7.22 -5.12 5.42
C VAL A 49 -6.99 -5.38 6.90
N LEU A 50 -7.71 -4.64 7.72
CA LEU A 50 -7.79 -4.84 9.16
C LEU A 50 -9.25 -5.01 9.56
N ILE A 51 -9.58 -6.19 10.11
CA ILE A 51 -10.89 -6.47 10.66
C ILE A 51 -10.77 -6.68 12.16
N GLU A 52 -11.58 -5.95 12.93
CA GLU A 52 -11.57 -5.97 14.38
C GLU A 52 -12.95 -6.29 14.95
N LYS A 53 -13.01 -7.09 16.02
CA LYS A 53 -14.24 -7.37 16.78
C LYS A 53 -14.29 -6.58 18.09
N LYS A 54 -15.49 -6.14 18.48
CA LYS A 54 -15.69 -5.47 19.78
C LYS A 54 -15.64 -6.48 20.94
N GLY A 55 -14.84 -6.17 21.96
CA GLY A 55 -14.75 -6.91 23.23
C GLY A 55 -15.62 -6.31 24.35
N SER A 56 -15.45 -6.81 25.58
CA SER A 56 -16.32 -6.54 26.75
C SER A 56 -16.12 -5.17 27.41
N LYS A 57 -15.03 -4.43 27.10
CA LYS A 57 -14.72 -3.12 27.70
C LYS A 57 -14.31 -2.07 26.67
N ASN A 58 -15.08 -1.94 25.58
CA ASN A 58 -14.76 -1.08 24.43
C ASN A 58 -13.39 -1.37 23.75
N SER A 59 -12.78 -2.52 24.06
CA SER A 59 -11.60 -3.02 23.36
C SER A 59 -11.96 -3.50 21.96
N TRP A 60 -11.01 -3.36 21.04
CA TRP A 60 -11.08 -3.92 19.68
C TRP A 60 -9.99 -4.96 19.54
N HIS A 61 -10.37 -6.16 19.10
CA HIS A 61 -9.43 -7.27 18.93
C HIS A 61 -9.32 -7.59 17.45
N LYS A 62 -8.09 -7.67 16.94
CA LYS A 62 -7.85 -8.05 15.54
C LYS A 62 -8.36 -9.47 15.29
N VAL A 63 -8.99 -9.63 14.13
CA VAL A 63 -9.48 -10.91 13.63
C VAL A 63 -8.81 -11.21 12.29
N VAL A 64 -8.64 -10.18 11.46
CA VAL A 64 -7.87 -10.24 10.21
C VAL A 64 -6.90 -9.06 10.17
N ASP A 65 -5.65 -9.31 9.80
CA ASP A 65 -4.60 -8.32 9.54
C ASP A 65 -3.81 -8.82 8.32
N ALA A 66 -4.33 -8.51 7.13
CA ALA A 66 -3.81 -8.98 5.86
C ALA A 66 -3.23 -7.82 5.05
N THR A 67 -2.19 -8.10 4.29
CA THR A 67 -1.56 -7.14 3.39
C THR A 67 -1.09 -7.89 2.17
N GLU A 68 -1.54 -7.46 0.99
CA GLU A 68 -1.09 -8.00 -0.29
C GLU A 68 -0.52 -6.89 -1.13
N THR A 69 0.58 -7.21 -1.82
CA THR A 69 1.40 -6.24 -2.54
C THR A 69 1.98 -6.89 -3.77
N GLN A 70 2.24 -6.10 -4.81
CA GLN A 70 3.03 -6.52 -5.95
C GLN A 70 4.03 -5.43 -6.32
N ASP A 71 5.10 -5.82 -7.01
CA ASP A 71 5.98 -4.85 -7.66
C ASP A 71 5.15 -3.94 -8.57
N PHE A 72 5.48 -2.66 -8.58
CA PHE A 72 4.76 -1.66 -9.35
C PHE A 72 5.72 -0.59 -9.88
N PHE A 73 5.27 0.25 -10.80
CA PHE A 73 6.05 1.39 -11.28
C PHE A 73 5.56 2.69 -10.66
N LEU A 74 6.47 3.60 -10.32
CA LEU A 74 6.14 4.98 -10.02
C LEU A 74 6.47 5.83 -11.24
N GLY A 75 5.46 6.45 -11.84
CA GLY A 75 5.61 7.39 -12.94
C GLY A 75 5.83 8.82 -12.44
N GLN A 76 6.92 9.47 -12.87
CA GLN A 76 7.22 10.86 -12.56
C GLN A 76 7.75 11.56 -13.82
N GLN A 77 7.03 12.58 -14.31
CA GLN A 77 7.47 13.42 -15.45
C GLN A 77 7.89 12.64 -16.71
N GLY A 78 7.22 11.51 -17.01
CA GLY A 78 7.54 10.67 -18.17
C GLY A 78 8.63 9.62 -17.92
N GLU A 79 9.27 9.64 -16.76
CA GLU A 79 10.21 8.59 -16.32
C GLU A 79 9.48 7.60 -15.38
N MET A 80 9.99 6.37 -15.33
CA MET A 80 9.45 5.30 -14.48
C MET A 80 10.50 4.74 -13.53
N VAL A 81 10.07 4.43 -12.31
CA VAL A 81 10.89 3.78 -11.29
C VAL A 81 10.21 2.52 -10.82
N MET A 82 10.93 1.40 -10.82
CA MET A 82 10.40 0.14 -10.30
C MET A 82 10.44 0.14 -8.77
N VAL A 83 9.32 -0.13 -8.13
CA VAL A 83 9.23 -0.25 -6.67
C VAL A 83 9.19 -1.72 -6.34
N LYS A 84 10.20 -2.20 -5.61
CA LYS A 84 10.31 -3.60 -5.20
C LYS A 84 9.56 -3.84 -3.91
N MET A 85 8.54 -4.69 -3.99
CA MET A 85 7.68 -5.05 -2.86
C MET A 85 7.98 -6.44 -2.31
N ASP A 86 8.75 -7.26 -3.03
CA ASP A 86 9.32 -8.52 -2.54
C ASP A 86 10.50 -8.28 -1.56
N ILE A 87 10.20 -7.63 -0.44
CA ILE A 87 11.12 -7.38 0.67
C ILE A 87 10.40 -7.59 2.01
N PRO A 88 11.12 -7.93 3.09
CA PRO A 88 10.50 -8.21 4.38
C PRO A 88 9.67 -7.04 4.92
N ARG A 89 8.54 -7.33 5.59
CA ARG A 89 7.70 -6.30 6.25
C ARG A 89 8.47 -5.45 7.27
N SER A 90 9.57 -5.97 7.84
CA SER A 90 10.45 -5.20 8.72
C SER A 90 11.19 -4.06 8.02
N GLU A 91 11.33 -4.14 6.69
CA GLU A 91 12.09 -3.23 5.82
C GLU A 91 11.19 -2.31 5.00
N THR A 92 9.86 -2.45 5.16
CA THR A 92 8.85 -1.59 4.57
C THR A 92 8.06 -0.84 5.62
N GLN A 93 7.57 0.34 5.28
CA GLN A 93 6.58 1.07 6.06
C GLN A 93 5.57 1.72 5.13
N ILE A 94 4.31 1.31 5.27
CA ILE A 94 3.24 1.74 4.37
C ILE A 94 2.18 2.47 5.19
N TYR A 95 1.83 3.67 4.75
CA TYR A 95 0.91 4.56 5.46
C TYR A 95 -0.13 5.09 4.49
N LEU A 96 -1.34 4.54 4.59
CA LEU A 96 -2.44 4.86 3.69
C LEU A 96 -3.55 5.64 4.38
N GLU A 97 -4.23 6.50 3.63
CA GLU A 97 -5.57 6.95 3.99
C GLU A 97 -6.48 5.73 3.95
N LYS A 98 -7.20 5.50 5.06
CA LYS A 98 -8.12 4.36 5.14
C LYS A 98 -9.42 4.77 4.49
N ASP A 99 -9.54 4.44 3.20
CA ASP A 99 -10.66 4.81 2.33
C ASP A 99 -12.01 4.28 2.82
N ASN A 100 -12.03 3.13 3.49
CA ASN A 100 -13.27 2.50 3.92
C ASN A 100 -13.18 2.09 5.39
N VAL A 101 -13.82 2.88 6.26
CA VAL A 101 -14.02 2.54 7.67
C VAL A 101 -15.51 2.28 7.87
N GLN A 102 -15.93 1.02 7.74
CA GLN A 102 -17.30 0.64 8.06
C GLN A 102 -17.36 0.01 9.45
N ASN A 103 -18.16 0.62 10.33
CA ASN A 103 -18.51 0.06 11.62
C ASN A 103 -19.85 -0.65 11.47
N SER A 104 -19.95 -1.96 11.73
CA SER A 104 -21.24 -2.67 11.73
C SER A 104 -22.11 -2.36 12.98
N SER A 105 -21.88 -1.20 13.62
CA SER A 105 -22.41 -0.94 14.96
C SER A 105 -23.77 -0.23 15.00
N THR A 106 -24.33 0.22 13.88
CA THR A 106 -25.65 0.88 13.83
C THR A 106 -26.15 0.92 12.38
N PHE A 107 -27.08 0.03 12.03
CA PHE A 107 -27.93 0.03 10.82
C PHE A 107 -27.36 -0.34 9.44
N ALA A 108 -26.05 -0.52 9.25
CA ALA A 108 -25.50 -1.08 8.02
C ALA A 108 -25.05 -2.54 8.24
N GLU A 109 -25.76 -3.49 7.63
CA GLU A 109 -25.31 -4.88 7.52
C GLU A 109 -24.01 -4.93 6.69
N PRO A 110 -23.00 -5.76 7.08
CA PRO A 110 -21.82 -5.95 6.26
C PRO A 110 -22.22 -6.49 4.88
N SER A 111 -21.56 -6.00 3.82
CA SER A 111 -21.82 -6.50 2.47
C SER A 111 -21.44 -7.98 2.36
N GLN A 112 -22.03 -8.71 1.40
CA GLN A 112 -21.71 -10.12 1.18
C GLN A 112 -20.21 -10.34 0.99
N ARG A 113 -19.54 -9.47 0.23
CA ARG A 113 -18.09 -9.48 0.03
C ARG A 113 -17.29 -9.39 1.35
N MET A 114 -17.76 -8.59 2.33
CA MET A 114 -17.13 -8.53 3.66
C MET A 114 -17.32 -9.82 4.45
N LEU A 115 -18.50 -10.45 4.33
CA LEU A 115 -18.80 -11.72 4.99
C LEU A 115 -17.96 -12.85 4.39
N ASP A 116 -17.93 -12.96 3.06
CA ASP A 116 -17.15 -13.96 2.34
C ASP A 116 -15.65 -13.84 2.68
N TYR A 117 -15.12 -12.62 2.71
CA TYR A 117 -13.72 -12.41 3.09
C TYR A 117 -13.45 -12.76 4.55
N LEU A 118 -14.38 -12.46 5.47
CA LEU A 118 -14.24 -12.82 6.88
C LEU A 118 -14.25 -14.35 7.06
N GLU A 119 -15.16 -15.05 6.39
CA GLU A 119 -15.28 -16.51 6.44
C GLU A 119 -14.08 -17.21 5.79
N LYS A 120 -13.60 -16.70 4.63
CA LYS A 120 -12.38 -17.18 3.98
C LYS A 120 -11.15 -17.08 4.89
N ASN A 121 -11.14 -16.11 5.81
CA ASN A 121 -10.07 -15.94 6.81
C ASN A 121 -10.37 -16.67 8.14
N GLY A 122 -11.31 -17.62 8.16
CA GLY A 122 -11.60 -18.47 9.32
C GLY A 122 -12.33 -17.77 10.46
N ALA A 123 -12.98 -16.63 10.18
CA ALA A 123 -13.70 -15.84 11.18
C ALA A 123 -15.19 -15.73 10.87
N SER A 124 -15.98 -15.46 11.91
CA SER A 124 -17.44 -15.29 11.77
C SER A 124 -17.91 -13.96 12.35
N HIS A 125 -18.88 -13.37 11.67
CA HIS A 125 -19.61 -12.19 12.12
C HIS A 125 -20.67 -12.54 13.17
N LYS A 126 -20.97 -13.82 13.42
CA LYS A 126 -21.93 -14.28 14.44
C LYS A 126 -21.22 -14.82 15.68
N ASN A 127 -21.89 -14.78 16.83
CA ASN A 127 -21.47 -15.52 18.01
C ASN A 127 -22.05 -16.94 18.01
N ILE A 128 -21.67 -17.76 19.00
CA ILE A 128 -22.08 -19.17 19.12
C ILE A 128 -23.60 -19.30 19.29
N LEU A 129 -24.27 -18.23 19.75
CA LEU A 129 -25.72 -18.13 19.92
C LEU A 129 -26.42 -17.52 18.69
N GLY A 130 -25.70 -17.28 17.57
CA GLY A 130 -26.27 -16.77 16.33
C GLY A 130 -26.45 -15.25 16.25
N PHE A 131 -26.11 -14.49 17.30
CA PHE A 131 -26.23 -13.03 17.28
C PHE A 131 -25.07 -12.36 16.53
N ASN A 132 -25.38 -11.28 15.80
CA ASN A 132 -24.41 -10.47 15.09
C ASN A 132 -23.42 -9.81 16.06
N ARG A 133 -22.12 -9.95 15.77
CA ARG A 133 -21.04 -9.27 16.47
C ARG A 133 -20.83 -7.88 15.88
N ARG A 134 -20.48 -6.93 16.75
CA ARG A 134 -20.02 -5.62 16.29
C ARG A 134 -18.59 -5.73 15.79
N MET A 135 -18.41 -5.41 14.51
CA MET A 135 -17.17 -5.54 13.76
C MET A 135 -16.79 -4.18 13.17
N ARG A 136 -15.50 -3.99 12.93
CA ARG A 136 -14.93 -2.87 12.19
C ARG A 136 -14.11 -3.37 11.04
N TYR A 137 -14.42 -2.87 9.86
CA TYR A 137 -13.72 -3.18 8.63
C TYR A 137 -12.94 -1.94 8.22
N LYS A 138 -11.64 -2.11 8.02
CA LYS A 138 -10.75 -1.05 7.57
C LYS A 138 -9.99 -1.58 6.36
N GLU A 139 -10.15 -0.90 5.24
CA GLU A 139 -9.37 -1.13 4.03
C GLU A 139 -8.60 0.14 3.67
N GLY A 140 -7.32 -0.01 3.34
CA GLY A 140 -6.52 1.02 2.68
C GLY A 140 -5.91 0.40 1.42
N ILE A 141 -5.93 1.13 0.32
CA ILE A 141 -5.42 0.65 -0.97
C ILE A 141 -4.49 1.69 -1.57
N ILE A 142 -3.64 1.27 -2.50
CA ILE A 142 -3.05 2.19 -3.48
C ILE A 142 -3.67 1.84 -4.82
N ALA A 143 -4.57 2.70 -5.30
CA ALA A 143 -5.23 2.54 -6.58
C ALA A 143 -4.25 2.76 -7.74
N ILE A 144 -4.61 2.23 -8.91
CA ILE A 144 -3.89 2.52 -10.14
C ILE A 144 -4.03 4.03 -10.44
N ASP A 145 -2.95 4.62 -10.92
CA ASP A 145 -2.79 6.06 -11.18
C ASP A 145 -2.90 6.97 -9.96
N GLU A 146 -2.95 6.39 -8.76
CA GLU A 146 -2.97 7.16 -7.53
C GLU A 146 -1.63 7.85 -7.28
N LYS A 147 -1.70 9.12 -6.86
CA LYS A 147 -0.51 9.90 -6.58
C LYS A 147 0.02 9.58 -5.19
N ILE A 148 1.25 9.07 -5.12
CA ILE A 148 1.90 8.64 -3.89
C ILE A 148 3.29 9.27 -3.72
N VAL A 149 3.79 9.19 -2.49
CA VAL A 149 5.18 9.51 -2.14
C VAL A 149 5.88 8.23 -1.72
N ILE A 150 7.07 8.00 -2.28
CA ILE A 150 7.92 6.88 -1.94
C ILE A 150 9.26 7.42 -1.46
N LYS A 151 9.84 6.79 -0.43
CA LYS A 151 11.22 7.00 -0.03
C LYS A 151 11.93 5.66 0.09
N GLY A 152 13.03 5.47 -0.62
CA GLY A 152 13.69 4.17 -0.71
C GLY A 152 15.14 4.30 -1.15
N ILE A 153 15.87 3.19 -1.05
CA ILE A 153 17.25 3.08 -1.55
C ILE A 153 17.21 2.87 -3.05
N ALA A 154 17.86 3.74 -3.78
CA ALA A 154 18.01 3.71 -5.22
C ALA A 154 18.98 2.63 -5.69
N GLN A 155 18.59 1.87 -6.72
CA GLN A 155 19.46 0.92 -7.40
C GLN A 155 19.18 0.94 -8.90
N TRP A 156 20.17 1.37 -9.69
CA TRP A 156 20.11 1.24 -11.14
C TRP A 156 20.39 -0.20 -11.57
N LYS A 157 19.49 -0.76 -12.39
CA LYS A 157 19.65 -2.09 -12.99
C LYS A 157 19.69 -1.97 -14.50
N SER A 158 20.69 -2.57 -15.13
CA SER A 158 20.73 -2.71 -16.59
C SER A 158 19.67 -3.70 -17.06
N LEU A 159 18.93 -3.33 -18.09
CA LEU A 159 17.96 -4.20 -18.71
C LEU A 159 18.66 -5.11 -19.73
N LYS A 160 18.38 -6.42 -19.68
CA LYS A 160 18.94 -7.37 -20.65
C LYS A 160 18.31 -7.22 -22.04
N GLN A 161 17.07 -6.74 -22.10
CA GLN A 161 16.33 -6.45 -23.33
C GLN A 161 15.64 -5.09 -23.17
N PRO A 162 15.65 -4.23 -24.22
CA PRO A 162 14.88 -2.98 -24.21
C PRO A 162 13.39 -3.27 -24.02
N ILE A 163 12.69 -2.41 -23.29
CA ILE A 163 11.23 -2.48 -23.19
C ILE A 163 10.67 -1.66 -24.37
N GLU A 164 9.82 -2.27 -25.20
CA GLU A 164 9.20 -1.59 -26.33
C GLU A 164 8.45 -0.33 -25.85
N GLY A 165 8.70 0.80 -26.51
CA GLY A 165 8.18 2.11 -26.09
C GLY A 165 9.03 2.87 -25.05
N TYR A 166 10.12 2.30 -24.54
CA TYR A 166 10.99 2.94 -23.54
C TYR A 166 12.47 2.89 -23.93
N SER A 167 13.10 4.07 -24.04
CA SER A 167 14.47 4.23 -24.57
C SER A 167 15.61 3.90 -23.58
N PHE A 168 15.32 3.33 -22.41
CA PHE A 168 16.32 3.21 -21.34
C PHE A 168 16.98 1.83 -21.30
N SER A 169 18.31 1.79 -21.41
CA SER A 169 19.15 0.59 -21.18
C SER A 169 19.26 0.21 -19.70
N LYS A 170 18.72 1.06 -18.81
CA LYS A 170 18.72 0.88 -17.36
C LYS A 170 17.40 1.36 -16.77
N ILE A 171 16.98 0.76 -15.66
CA ILE A 171 15.83 1.20 -14.88
C ILE A 171 16.25 1.46 -13.44
N LEU A 172 15.75 2.56 -12.87
CA LEU A 172 15.90 2.82 -11.45
C LEU A 172 14.92 1.93 -10.69
N SER A 173 15.41 1.28 -9.64
CA SER A 173 14.58 0.55 -8.68
C SER A 173 14.71 1.14 -7.28
N LEU A 174 13.62 1.14 -6.51
CA LEU A 174 13.61 1.47 -5.10
C LEU A 174 13.36 0.22 -4.25
N THR A 175 14.13 0.09 -3.18
CA THR A 175 14.00 -0.95 -2.17
C THR A 175 14.19 -0.38 -0.77
N GLY A 176 14.19 -1.24 0.25
CA GLY A 176 14.45 -0.88 1.64
C GLY A 176 15.37 -1.87 2.34
N THR A 177 15.84 -1.48 3.51
CA THR A 177 16.53 -2.33 4.50
C THR A 177 15.95 -2.07 5.89
N LYS A 178 16.45 -2.75 6.93
CA LYS A 178 16.01 -2.51 8.31
C LYS A 178 16.30 -1.08 8.79
N ASP A 179 17.43 -0.51 8.38
CA ASP A 179 17.88 0.83 8.78
C ASP A 179 17.29 1.93 7.89
N GLN A 180 17.22 1.68 6.58
CA GLN A 180 16.66 2.59 5.58
C GLN A 180 15.49 1.93 4.89
N LYS A 181 14.33 2.00 5.53
CA LYS A 181 13.11 1.33 5.08
C LYS A 181 12.56 1.95 3.79
N LEU A 182 11.92 1.12 2.98
CA LEU A 182 11.06 1.57 1.90
C LEU A 182 9.77 2.14 2.51
N ILE A 183 9.57 3.45 2.39
CA ILE A 183 8.41 4.16 2.91
C ILE A 183 7.48 4.48 1.76
N ILE A 184 6.21 4.10 1.85
CA ILE A 184 5.18 4.36 0.84
C ILE A 184 3.98 5.03 1.51
N THR A 185 3.47 6.11 0.91
CA THR A 185 2.30 6.81 1.45
C THR A 185 1.51 7.58 0.40
N ASP A 186 0.19 7.56 0.52
CA ASP A 186 -0.79 8.37 -0.23
C ASP A 186 -1.22 9.65 0.54
N LEU A 187 -0.78 9.80 1.80
CA LEU A 187 -1.33 10.77 2.72
C LEU A 187 -1.21 12.18 2.13
N LYS A 188 -2.31 12.94 2.08
CA LYS A 188 -2.33 14.30 1.51
C LYS A 188 -1.27 15.22 2.11
N LYS A 189 -0.93 15.00 3.38
CA LYS A 189 0.11 15.74 4.11
C LYS A 189 1.51 15.48 3.54
N ALA A 190 1.79 14.24 3.12
CA ALA A 190 3.03 13.83 2.47
C ALA A 190 3.15 14.46 1.07
N LEU A 191 2.04 14.50 0.34
CA LEU A 191 1.99 15.07 -1.01
C LEU A 191 2.21 16.60 -1.04
N LYS A 192 1.99 17.32 0.07
CA LYS A 192 2.17 18.78 0.16
C LYS A 192 3.57 19.20 0.62
N ILE A 193 4.48 18.26 0.84
CA ILE A 193 5.84 18.53 1.33
C ILE A 193 6.79 18.51 0.13
N ASP A 194 7.34 19.69 -0.18
CA ASP A 194 8.37 19.86 -1.21
C ASP A 194 9.78 19.70 -0.63
#